data_AF-A0A841PX87-F1
#
_entry.id   AF-A0A841PX87-F1
#
_cell.length_a   1.000
_cell.length_b   1.000
_cell.length_c   1.000
_cell.angle_alpha   90.00
_cell.angle_beta   90.00
_cell.angle_gamma   90.00
#
_symmetry.space_group_name_H-M   'P 1'
#
loop_
_entity.id
_entity.type
_entity.pdbx_description
1 polymer ?
#
loop_
_entity_poly.entity_id
_entity_poly.type
_entity_poly.pdbx_seq_one_letter_code
_entity_poly.pdbx_strand_id
1 'polypeptide(L)' 'MTVKELEEKLNLLKSDYVRVQGDVEKIESVGGNVRPATRQLRDLEKEISRVRQQMREANT' A
#
# COMPACT_ATOMS: atom_id res chain seq x y z
N MET A 1 12.89 6.19 12.66
CA MET A 1 11.64 6.92 12.35
C MET A 1 10.90 7.15 13.64
N THR A 2 10.30 8.31 13.82
CA THR A 2 9.35 8.58 14.89
C THR A 2 8.00 7.92 14.59
N VAL A 3 7.15 7.73 15.60
CA VAL A 3 5.78 7.23 15.41
C VAL A 3 5.01 8.09 14.42
N LYS A 4 5.17 9.42 14.49
CA LYS A 4 4.56 10.37 13.56
C LYS A 4 5.01 10.16 12.11
N GLU A 5 6.30 9.97 11.87
CA GLU A 5 6.82 9.66 10.53
C GLU A 5 6.28 8.33 10.00
N LEU A 6 6.10 7.34 10.87
CA LEU A 6 5.50 6.05 10.49
C LEU A 6 4.02 6.19 10.15
N GLU A 7 3.26 7.03 10.87
CA GLU A 7 1.86 7.35 10.57
C GLU A 7 1.72 8.06 9.22
N GLU A 8 2.55 9.06 8.97
CA GLU A 8 2.60 9.79 7.69
C GLU A 8 2.91 8.81 6.54
N LYS A 9 3.94 7.96 6.71
CA LYS A 9 4.28 6.92 5.74
C LYS A 9 3.13 5.94 5.52
N LEU A 10 2.47 5.49 6.58
CA LEU A 10 1.34 4.56 6.49
C LEU A 10 0.16 5.17 5.72
N ASN A 11 -0.11 6.47 5.91
CA ASN A 11 -1.16 7.18 5.19
C ASN A 11 -0.86 7.30 3.70
N LEU A 12 0.39 7.60 3.34
CA LEU A 12 0.82 7.63 1.94
C LEU A 12 0.66 6.24 1.28
N LEU A 13 1.15 5.19 1.93
CA LEU A 13 1.04 3.82 1.41
C LEU A 13 -0.42 3.38 1.20
N LYS A 14 -1.33 3.77 2.09
CA LYS A 14 -2.76 3.49 1.94
C LYS A 14 -3.38 4.28 0.78
N SER A 15 -2.99 5.54 0.61
CA SER A 15 -3.44 6.37 -0.52
C SER A 15 -3.00 5.75 -1.86
N ASP A 16 -1.73 5.31 -1.94
CA ASP A 16 -1.20 4.62 -3.11
C ASP A 16 -1.92 3.30 -3.37
N TYR A 17 -2.22 2.53 -2.32
CA TYR A 17 -2.98 1.29 -2.44
C TYR A 17 -4.35 1.53 -3.08
N VAL A 18 -5.11 2.51 -2.60
CA VAL A 18 -6.44 2.86 -3.17
C VAL A 18 -6.32 3.29 -4.63
N ARG A 19 -5.31 4.11 -4.96
CA ARG A 19 -5.07 4.54 -6.34
C ARG A 19 -4.78 3.35 -7.27
N VAL A 20 -3.85 2.48 -6.88
CA VAL A 20 -3.47 1.31 -7.69
C VAL A 20 -4.63 0.34 -7.81
N GLN A 21 -5.48 0.21 -6.79
CA GLN A 21 -6.69 -0.59 -6.88
C GLN A 21 -7.65 -0.03 -7.96
N GLY A 22 -7.86 1.28 -7.99
CA GLY A 22 -8.63 1.92 -9.07
C GLY A 22 -8.02 1.72 -10.45
N ASP A 23 -6.68 1.71 -10.55
CA ASP A 23 -5.98 1.39 -11.80
C ASP A 23 -6.23 -0.06 -12.24
N VAL A 24 -6.25 -1.02 -11.29
CA VAL A 24 -6.60 -2.43 -11.56
C VAL A 24 -8.00 -2.55 -12.13
N GLU A 25 -9.00 -1.94 -11.48
CA GLU A 25 -10.41 -1.97 -11.91
C GLU A 25 -10.56 -1.38 -13.32
N LYS A 26 -9.87 -0.27 -13.58
CA LYS A 26 -9.86 0.36 -14.92
C LYS A 26 -9.20 -0.52 -15.98
N ILE A 27 -8.05 -1.13 -15.68
CA ILE A 27 -7.37 -2.05 -16.61
C ILE A 27 -8.24 -3.26 -16.91
N GLU A 28 -8.89 -3.82 -15.88
CA GLU A 28 -9.80 -4.97 -16.02
C GLU A 28 -11.02 -4.61 -16.89
N SER A 29 -11.60 -3.42 -16.71
CA SER A 29 -12.76 -2.96 -17.50
C SER A 29 -12.53 -2.90 -19.01
N VAL A 30 -11.27 -2.75 -19.44
CA VAL A 30 -10.88 -2.74 -20.86
C VAL A 30 -10.27 -4.07 -21.33
N GLY A 31 -10.34 -5.12 -20.49
CA GLY A 31 -9.76 -6.44 -20.78
C GLY A 31 -8.22 -6.47 -20.77
N GLY A 32 -7.58 -5.50 -20.12
CA GLY A 32 -6.13 -5.36 -20.06
C GLY A 32 -5.48 -6.32 -19.05
N ASN A 33 -4.14 -6.40 -19.12
CA ASN A 33 -3.36 -7.25 -18.21
C ASN A 33 -3.17 -6.60 -16.83
N VAL A 34 -3.91 -7.07 -15.83
CA VAL A 34 -3.84 -6.58 -14.43
C VAL A 34 -2.65 -7.09 -13.63
N ARG A 35 -1.86 -8.05 -14.13
CA ARG A 35 -0.75 -8.68 -13.39
C ARG A 35 0.29 -7.70 -12.84
N PRO A 36 0.70 -6.64 -13.56
CA PRO A 36 1.65 -5.67 -13.03
C PRO A 36 1.07 -4.87 -11.85
N ALA A 37 -0.15 -4.35 -12.00
CA ALA A 37 -0.79 -3.53 -10.98
C ALA A 37 -1.16 -4.35 -9.72
N THR A 38 -1.61 -5.60 -9.90
CA THR A 38 -1.84 -6.52 -8.76
C THR A 38 -0.55 -6.93 -8.04
N ARG A 39 0.60 -7.00 -8.74
CA ARG A 39 1.90 -7.16 -8.08
C ARG A 39 2.24 -5.96 -7.20
N GLN A 40 2.01 -4.76 -7.72
CA GLN A 40 2.22 -3.52 -6.97
C GLN A 40 1.33 -3.45 -5.71
N LEU A 41 0.06 -3.87 -5.79
CA LEU A 41 -0.81 -3.98 -4.60
C LEU A 41 -0.21 -4.89 -3.53
N ARG A 42 0.27 -6.08 -3.91
CA ARG A 42 0.89 -7.02 -2.97
C ARG A 42 2.15 -6.46 -2.31
N ASP A 43 2.92 -5.66 -3.02
CA ASP A 43 4.12 -5.05 -2.46
C ASP A 43 3.76 -3.90 -1.50
N LEU A 44 2.73 -3.12 -1.82
CA LEU A 44 2.15 -2.12 -0.91
C LEU A 44 1.59 -2.77 0.37
N GLU A 45 0.89 -3.90 0.27
CA GLU A 45 0.38 -4.65 1.43
C GLU A 45 1.50 -5.10 2.38
N LYS A 46 2.60 -5.64 1.82
CA LYS A 46 3.77 -6.04 2.61
C LYS A 46 4.39 -4.83 3.31
N GLU A 47 4.51 -3.70 2.62
CA GLU A 47 5.09 -2.49 3.21
C GLU A 47 4.19 -1.89 4.30
N ILE A 48 2.88 -1.83 4.09
CA ILE A 48 1.89 -1.42 5.08
C ILE A 48 2.00 -2.31 6.34
N SER A 49 2.10 -3.63 6.15
CA SER A 49 2.25 -4.58 7.25
C SER A 49 3.53 -4.32 8.05
N ARG A 50 4.65 -4.09 7.35
CA ARG A 50 5.94 -3.77 7.96
C ARG A 50 5.89 -2.45 8.75
N VAL A 51 5.31 -1.39 8.20
CA VAL A 51 5.19 -0.10 8.90
C VAL A 51 4.32 -0.25 10.15
N ARG A 52 3.19 -0.98 10.07
CA ARG A 52 2.36 -1.28 11.24
C ARG A 52 3.11 -2.06 12.32
N GLN A 53 4.00 -2.97 11.93
CA GLN A 53 4.86 -3.67 12.88
C GLN A 53 5.83 -2.71 13.57
N GLN A 54 6.54 -1.88 12.81
CA GLN A 54 7.45 -0.87 13.36
C GLN A 54 6.75 0.10 14.30
N MET A 55 5.50 0.49 14.01
CA MET A 55 4.70 1.32 14.92
C MET A 55 4.37 0.63 16.23
N ARG A 56 4.05 -0.68 16.21
CA ARG A 56 3.80 -1.45 17.44
C ARG A 56 5.07 -1.53 18.29
N GLU A 57 6.20 -1.81 17.66
CA GLU A 57 7.51 -1.89 18.32
C GLU A 57 7.94 -0.54 18.92
N ALA A 58 7.65 0.58 18.24
CA ALA A 58 7.96 1.93 18.73
C ALA A 58 7.03 2.42 19.86
N ASN A 59 5.87 1.78 20.04
CA ASN A 59 4.90 2.10 21.10
C ASN A 59 4.98 1.13 22.31
N THR A 60 5.93 0.19 22.30
CA THR A 60 6.19 -0.76 23.39
C THR A 60 7.38 -0.28 24.21
#